data_AF-A0A8J2HTB2-F1
#
_entry.id   AF-A0A8J2HTB2-F1
#
_cell.length_a   1.000
_cell.length_b   1.000
_cell.length_c   1.000
_cell.angle_alpha   90.00
_cell.angle_beta   90.00
_cell.angle_gamma   90.00
#
_symmetry.space_group_name_H-M   'P 1'
#
loop_
_entity.id
_entity.type
_entity.pdbx_description
1 polymer ?
#
loop_
_entity_poly.entity_id
_entity_poly.type
_entity_poly.pdbx_seq_one_letter_code
_entity_poly.pdbx_strand_id
1 'polypeptide(L)'
;MKFLNWTKVAIIYEEDSGLMKLRELVKSPKFLELEVYMRQTDPNSYKDVLADIKTKEIHNFIIDTKPEHMHHFLRTILQLQMNDYKYHYLFTTFDIETFDLEDFKYNYVNITAFRLVDADDAAVRGILRDMERFQPSGNTILNKSHVIQVNLP
;
A
#
# COMPACT_ATOMS: atom_id res chain seq x y z
N MET A 1 -17.97 -0.70 4.06
CA MET A 1 -16.71 -1.33 4.46
C MET A 1 -16.91 -2.19 5.70
N LYS A 2 -17.66 -3.30 5.59
CA LYS A 2 -17.87 -4.30 6.65
C LYS A 2 -16.72 -5.33 6.70
N PHE A 3 -15.59 -5.01 6.06
CA PHE A 3 -14.66 -6.01 5.52
C PHE A 3 -13.36 -6.11 6.32
N LEU A 4 -13.01 -5.09 7.12
CA LEU A 4 -11.69 -5.01 7.77
C LEU A 4 -11.74 -4.93 9.31
N ASN A 5 -12.88 -4.57 9.93
CA ASN A 5 -13.05 -4.50 11.39
C ASN A 5 -11.91 -3.79 12.17
N TRP A 6 -11.31 -2.77 11.57
CA TRP A 6 -10.24 -1.99 12.21
C TRP A 6 -10.79 -1.13 13.36
N THR A 7 -10.06 -1.07 14.46
CA THR A 7 -10.36 -0.23 15.63
C THR A 7 -9.44 0.97 15.76
N LYS A 8 -8.20 0.85 15.24
CA LYS A 8 -7.22 1.93 15.11
C LYS A 8 -6.64 1.93 13.71
N VAL A 9 -6.45 3.10 13.12
CA VAL A 9 -5.82 3.25 11.80
C VAL A 9 -4.85 4.42 11.79
N ALA A 10 -3.70 4.23 11.16
CA ALA A 10 -2.75 5.29 10.86
C ALA A 10 -2.90 5.73 9.41
N ILE A 11 -3.09 7.02 9.18
CA ILE A 11 -3.15 7.64 7.85
C ILE A 11 -1.88 8.44 7.65
N ILE A 12 -1.08 8.03 6.67
CA ILE A 12 0.18 8.68 6.29
C ILE A 12 -0.01 9.31 4.92
N TYR A 13 0.25 10.61 4.79
CA TYR A 13 0.11 11.34 3.53
C TYR A 13 1.24 12.35 3.34
N GLU A 14 1.59 12.66 2.08
CA GLU A 14 2.60 13.68 1.77
C GLU A 14 2.00 15.05 1.44
N GLU A 15 0.88 15.08 0.72
CA GLU A 15 0.26 16.32 0.22
C GLU A 15 -1.07 16.65 0.90
N ASP A 16 -1.32 17.94 1.15
CA ASP A 16 -2.55 18.45 1.75
C ASP A 16 -3.82 18.14 0.90
N SER A 17 -3.64 17.86 -0.39
CA SER A 17 -4.73 17.45 -1.28
C SER A 17 -5.30 16.07 -0.90
N GLY A 18 -4.44 15.15 -0.43
CA GLY A 18 -4.84 13.83 0.07
C GLY A 18 -5.68 13.93 1.34
N LEU A 19 -5.33 14.90 2.21
CA LEU A 19 -6.03 15.17 3.46
C LEU A 19 -7.51 15.51 3.25
N MET A 20 -7.87 16.29 2.22
CA MET A 20 -9.27 16.68 1.99
C MET A 20 -10.16 15.50 1.63
N LYS A 21 -9.67 14.58 0.78
CA LYS A 21 -10.38 13.35 0.40
C LYS A 21 -10.53 12.41 1.60
N LEU A 22 -9.49 12.30 2.44
CA LEU A 22 -9.49 11.44 3.62
C LEU A 22 -10.36 12.01 4.75
N ARG A 23 -10.43 13.33 4.90
CA ARG A 23 -11.32 13.99 5.88
C ARG A 23 -12.80 13.76 5.58
N GLU A 24 -13.20 13.67 4.32
CA GLU A 24 -14.58 13.29 3.98
C GLU A 24 -14.90 11.85 4.38
N LEU A 25 -13.95 10.92 4.22
CA LEU A 25 -14.10 9.53 4.66
C LEU A 25 -14.23 9.42 6.18
N VAL A 26 -13.40 10.15 6.93
CA VAL A 26 -13.40 10.14 8.41
C VAL A 26 -14.66 10.80 9.00
N LYS A 27 -15.32 11.71 8.28
CA LYS A 27 -16.58 12.35 8.71
C LYS A 27 -17.81 11.44 8.61
N SER A 28 -17.69 10.28 7.96
CA SER A 28 -18.79 9.33 7.88
C SER A 28 -19.13 8.78 9.27
N PRO A 29 -20.41 8.70 9.68
CA PRO A 29 -20.80 8.29 11.04
C PRO A 29 -20.32 6.89 11.44
N LYS A 30 -19.88 6.07 10.47
CA LYS A 30 -19.27 4.74 10.69
C LYS A 30 -17.81 4.79 11.14
N PHE A 31 -17.14 5.94 11.00
CA PHE A 31 -15.76 6.16 11.45
C PHE A 31 -15.68 6.74 12.88
N LEU A 32 -16.83 7.04 13.51
CA LEU A 32 -16.85 7.61 14.87
C LEU A 32 -16.32 6.65 15.94
N GLU A 33 -16.34 5.34 15.68
CA GLU A 33 -15.75 4.31 16.57
C GLU A 33 -14.29 3.99 16.22
N LEU A 34 -13.74 4.57 15.15
CA LEU A 34 -12.38 4.31 14.67
C LEU A 34 -11.42 5.37 15.23
N GLU A 35 -10.39 4.93 15.96
CA GLU A 35 -9.29 5.82 16.36
C GLU A 35 -8.39 6.11 15.15
N VAL A 36 -8.49 7.33 14.61
CA VAL A 36 -7.71 7.74 13.43
C VAL A 36 -6.48 8.54 13.87
N TYR A 37 -5.30 7.98 13.61
CA TYR A 37 -4.04 8.68 13.78
C TYR A 37 -3.55 9.19 12.44
N MET A 38 -3.39 10.49 12.30
CA MET A 38 -3.12 11.11 11.00
C MET A 38 -1.81 11.90 11.05
N ARG A 39 -0.90 11.61 10.13
CA ARG A 39 0.42 12.25 10.05
C ARG A 39 0.79 12.59 8.61
N GLN A 40 1.16 13.85 8.41
CA GLN A 40 1.85 14.27 7.21
C GLN A 40 3.31 13.85 7.31
N THR A 41 3.87 13.37 6.21
CA THR A 41 5.26 12.91 6.14
C THR A 41 5.96 13.44 4.90
N ASP A 42 7.28 13.34 4.95
CA ASP A 42 8.20 13.56 3.85
C ASP A 42 9.26 12.43 3.89
N PRO A 43 10.07 12.26 2.84
CA PRO A 43 11.07 11.18 2.80
C PRO A 43 12.00 11.15 4.01
N ASN A 44 12.33 12.29 4.63
CA ASN A 44 13.24 12.34 5.77
C ASN A 44 12.54 11.99 7.09
N SER A 45 11.22 12.14 7.18
CA SER A 45 10.43 11.94 8.41
C SER A 45 9.74 10.58 8.49
N TYR A 46 9.76 9.74 7.45
CA TYR A 46 9.12 8.42 7.47
C TYR A 46 9.54 7.56 8.65
N LYS A 47 10.84 7.53 8.96
CA LYS A 47 11.38 6.67 10.03
C LYS A 47 10.82 7.06 11.39
N ASP A 48 10.83 8.35 11.70
CA ASP A 48 10.38 8.86 13.00
C ASP A 48 8.86 8.72 13.15
N VAL A 49 8.11 8.99 12.08
CA VAL A 49 6.64 8.85 12.09
C VAL A 49 6.22 7.39 12.20
N LEU A 50 6.82 6.48 11.43
CA LEU A 50 6.53 5.04 11.53
C LEU A 50 6.93 4.47 12.89
N ALA A 51 8.07 4.92 13.46
CA ALA A 51 8.48 4.52 14.80
C ALA A 51 7.47 4.98 15.88
N ASP A 52 7.01 6.24 15.83
CA ASP A 52 5.99 6.73 16.75
C ASP A 52 4.66 5.95 16.60
N ILE A 53 4.22 5.66 15.36
CA ILE A 53 3.02 4.84 15.13
C ILE A 53 3.19 3.43 15.71
N LYS A 54 4.37 2.82 15.54
CA LYS A 54 4.70 1.51 16.12
C LYS A 54 4.61 1.53 17.65
N THR A 55 5.07 2.60 18.31
CA THR A 55 4.93 2.72 19.78
C THR A 55 3.48 2.84 20.26
N LYS A 56 2.57 3.29 19.39
CA LYS A 56 1.13 3.37 19.68
C LYS A 56 0.38 2.07 19.40
N GLU A 57 1.08 1.01 19.00
CA GLU A 57 0.53 -0.30 18.65
C GLU A 57 -0.57 -0.21 17.57
N ILE A 58 -0.41 0.71 16.62
CA ILE A 58 -1.31 0.82 15.47
C ILE A 58 -0.75 -0.03 14.34
N HIS A 59 -1.55 -1.00 13.90
CA HIS A 59 -1.13 -2.00 12.93
C HIS A 59 -1.81 -1.86 11.55
N ASN A 60 -2.83 -1.00 11.46
CA ASN A 60 -3.55 -0.75 10.21
C ASN A 60 -3.13 0.59 9.63
N PHE A 61 -2.80 0.61 8.35
CA PHE A 61 -2.19 1.75 7.67
C PHE A 61 -2.98 2.10 6.40
N ILE A 62 -3.20 3.38 6.19
CA ILE A 62 -3.61 3.96 4.90
C ILE A 62 -2.46 4.84 4.43
N ILE A 63 -1.89 4.49 3.28
CA ILE A 63 -0.67 5.10 2.75
C ILE A 63 -1.01 5.87 1.48
N ASP A 64 -0.80 7.19 1.54
CA ASP A 64 -0.95 8.14 0.44
C ASP A 64 0.38 8.88 0.20
N THR A 65 1.36 8.13 -0.31
CA THR A 65 2.71 8.62 -0.61
C THR A 65 2.93 8.73 -2.11
N LYS A 66 3.89 9.56 -2.51
CA LYS A 66 4.22 9.72 -3.93
C LYS A 66 4.90 8.44 -4.45
N PRO A 67 4.61 8.00 -5.68
CA PRO A 67 5.28 6.83 -6.27
C PRO A 67 6.82 6.95 -6.23
N GLU A 68 7.35 8.14 -6.46
CA GLU A 68 8.78 8.46 -6.42
C GLU A 68 9.44 8.14 -5.06
N HIS A 69 8.68 8.26 -3.97
CA HIS A 69 9.17 8.03 -2.60
C HIS A 69 8.76 6.67 -2.04
N MET A 70 7.91 5.91 -2.74
CA MET A 70 7.38 4.62 -2.29
C MET A 70 8.49 3.61 -1.97
N HIS A 71 9.54 3.56 -2.80
CA HIS A 71 10.69 2.68 -2.55
C HIS A 71 11.38 2.98 -1.22
N HIS A 72 11.56 4.27 -0.92
CA HIS A 72 12.13 4.71 0.35
C HIS A 72 11.21 4.37 1.53
N PHE A 73 9.90 4.56 1.35
CA PHE A 73 8.88 4.23 2.33
C PHE A 73 8.87 2.72 2.68
N LEU A 74 8.82 1.85 1.66
CA LEU A 74 8.84 0.39 1.82
C LEU A 74 10.13 -0.08 2.52
N ARG A 75 11.30 0.47 2.14
CA ARG A 75 12.56 0.18 2.83
C ARG A 75 12.53 0.57 4.31
N THR A 76 11.92 1.70 4.63
CA THR A 76 11.79 2.15 6.02
C THR A 76 10.92 1.19 6.84
N ILE A 77 9.83 0.66 6.26
CA ILE A 77 9.01 -0.39 6.90
C ILE A 77 9.85 -1.63 7.24
N LEU A 78 10.68 -2.10 6.31
CA LEU A 78 11.56 -3.25 6.54
C LEU A 78 12.59 -2.98 7.64
N GLN A 79 13.22 -1.79 7.63
CA GLN A 79 14.17 -1.38 8.66
C GLN A 79 13.55 -1.34 10.06
N LEU A 80 12.29 -0.93 10.16
CA LEU A 80 11.54 -0.89 11.42
C LEU A 80 10.90 -2.24 11.78
N GLN A 81 11.08 -3.28 10.96
CA GLN A 81 10.45 -4.60 11.12
C GLN A 81 8.93 -4.48 11.26
N MET A 82 8.32 -3.68 10.39
CA MET A 82 6.88 -3.47 10.33
C MET A 82 6.22 -4.28 9.20
N ASN A 83 6.83 -5.40 8.79
CA ASN A 83 6.43 -6.21 7.65
C ASN A 83 5.95 -7.62 8.04
N ASP A 84 5.49 -7.84 9.27
CA ASP A 84 4.95 -9.13 9.71
C ASP A 84 3.41 -9.23 9.60
N TYR A 85 2.87 -10.40 9.92
CA TYR A 85 1.44 -10.73 9.78
C TYR A 85 0.48 -9.84 10.57
N LYS A 86 0.95 -9.10 11.58
CA LYS A 86 0.06 -8.24 12.38
C LYS A 86 -0.27 -6.95 11.66
N TYR A 87 0.54 -6.56 10.67
CA TYR A 87 0.35 -5.31 9.92
C TYR A 87 -0.58 -5.49 8.72
N HIS A 88 -1.36 -4.43 8.48
CA HIS A 88 -2.22 -4.32 7.30
C HIS A 88 -2.01 -2.95 6.64
N TYR A 89 -1.48 -2.96 5.42
CA TYR A 89 -1.29 -1.77 4.60
C TYR A 89 -2.35 -1.65 3.51
N LEU A 90 -3.02 -0.51 3.45
CA LEU A 90 -3.86 -0.09 2.33
C LEU A 90 -3.14 1.03 1.57
N PHE A 91 -2.72 0.74 0.35
CA PHE A 91 -2.12 1.74 -0.54
C PHE A 91 -3.20 2.41 -1.40
N THR A 92 -3.20 3.75 -1.42
CA THR A 92 -4.08 4.53 -2.30
C THR A 92 -3.52 4.66 -3.71
N THR A 93 -2.22 4.42 -3.90
CA THR A 93 -1.58 4.39 -5.22
C THR A 93 -2.05 3.20 -6.05
N PHE A 94 -2.17 3.40 -7.36
CA PHE A 94 -2.51 2.36 -8.33
C PHE A 94 -1.29 1.59 -8.84
N ASP A 95 -0.09 2.12 -8.64
CA ASP A 95 1.14 1.60 -9.22
C ASP A 95 1.93 0.70 -8.26
N ILE A 96 1.33 0.29 -7.13
CA ILE A 96 2.03 -0.49 -6.10
C ILE A 96 2.61 -1.80 -6.67
N GLU A 97 1.97 -2.37 -7.69
CA GLU A 97 2.40 -3.62 -8.34
C GLU A 97 3.66 -3.47 -9.20
N THR A 98 4.07 -2.24 -9.48
CA THR A 98 5.31 -1.94 -10.22
C THR A 98 6.56 -1.99 -9.32
N PHE A 99 6.36 -1.97 -8.00
CA PHE A 99 7.43 -2.02 -7.00
C PHE A 99 7.75 -3.46 -6.58
N ASP A 100 9.00 -3.68 -6.13
CA ASP A 100 9.41 -4.95 -5.58
C ASP A 100 8.86 -5.13 -4.16
N LEU A 101 8.00 -6.15 -4.00
CA LEU A 101 7.34 -6.52 -2.75
C LEU A 101 7.78 -7.91 -2.26
N GLU A 102 8.89 -8.45 -2.77
CA GLU A 102 9.37 -9.78 -2.41
C GLU A 102 9.61 -9.94 -0.90
N ASP A 103 10.24 -8.95 -0.26
CA ASP A 103 10.48 -8.94 1.19
C ASP A 103 9.20 -8.89 2.05
N PHE A 104 8.08 -8.48 1.46
CA PHE A 104 6.77 -8.44 2.11
C PHE A 104 6.02 -9.77 1.93
N LYS A 105 6.24 -10.48 0.82
CA LYS A 105 5.57 -11.77 0.53
C LYS A 105 5.85 -12.84 1.58
N TYR A 106 7.10 -12.96 2.03
CA TYR A 106 7.49 -14.08 2.91
C TYR A 106 7.04 -13.91 4.36
N ASN A 107 6.61 -12.72 4.75
CA ASN A 107 6.32 -12.38 6.14
C ASN A 107 4.80 -12.34 6.46
N TYR A 108 3.96 -12.82 5.54
CA TYR A 108 2.50 -12.91 5.70
C TYR A 108 1.80 -11.57 6.02
N VAL A 109 2.41 -10.45 5.65
CA VAL A 109 1.82 -9.12 5.83
C VAL A 109 0.62 -8.92 4.92
N ASN A 110 -0.42 -8.24 5.42
CA ASN A 110 -1.58 -7.93 4.62
C ASN A 110 -1.36 -6.65 3.82
N ILE A 111 -1.45 -6.74 2.49
CA ILE A 111 -1.38 -5.59 1.58
C ILE A 111 -2.67 -5.55 0.77
N THR A 112 -3.32 -4.39 0.76
CA THR A 112 -4.50 -4.09 -0.05
C THR A 112 -4.20 -2.86 -0.89
N ALA A 113 -4.62 -2.89 -2.15
CA ALA A 113 -4.44 -1.78 -3.08
C ALA A 113 -5.53 -1.79 -4.15
N PHE A 114 -5.56 -0.74 -4.96
CA PHE A 114 -6.49 -0.62 -6.07
C PHE A 114 -5.79 -0.88 -7.39
N ARG A 115 -6.45 -1.58 -8.30
CA ARG A 115 -6.00 -1.78 -9.68
C ARG A 115 -7.05 -1.22 -10.63
N LEU A 116 -6.64 -0.34 -11.54
CA LEU A 116 -7.53 0.24 -12.56
C LEU A 116 -7.63 -0.64 -13.82
N VAL A 117 -6.55 -1.33 -14.16
CA VAL A 117 -6.48 -2.16 -15.35
C VAL A 117 -6.95 -3.57 -15.01
N ASP A 118 -7.99 -4.04 -15.70
CA ASP A 118 -8.41 -5.44 -15.58
C ASP A 118 -7.45 -6.34 -16.36
N ALA A 119 -6.47 -6.91 -15.66
CA ALA A 119 -5.51 -7.83 -16.28
C ALA A 119 -6.15 -9.17 -16.68
N ASP A 120 -7.38 -9.49 -16.24
CA ASP A 120 -8.07 -10.74 -16.59
C ASP A 120 -8.73 -10.67 -17.96
N ASP A 121 -8.99 -9.46 -18.45
CA ASP A 121 -9.53 -9.23 -19.79
C ASP A 121 -8.55 -9.71 -20.88
N ALA A 122 -9.07 -10.53 -21.80
CA ALA A 122 -8.27 -11.17 -22.83
C ALA A 122 -7.66 -10.16 -23.83
N ALA A 123 -8.37 -9.05 -24.11
CA ALA A 123 -7.87 -7.99 -24.99
C ALA A 123 -6.77 -7.19 -24.28
N VAL A 124 -6.96 -6.88 -23.00
CA VAL A 124 -5.94 -6.20 -22.16
C VAL A 124 -4.67 -7.04 -22.07
N ARG A 125 -4.78 -8.36 -21.88
CA ARG A 125 -3.63 -9.29 -21.91
C ARG A 125 -2.89 -9.31 -23.24
N GLY A 126 -3.59 -9.10 -24.35
CA GLY A 126 -2.96 -8.98 -25.68
C GLY A 126 -2.10 -7.73 -25.74
N ILE A 127 -2.69 -6.58 -25.38
CA ILE A 127 -2.02 -5.28 -25.39
C ILE A 127 -0.81 -5.27 -24.44
N LEU A 128 -0.95 -5.79 -23.22
CA LEU A 128 0.14 -5.81 -22.24
C LEU A 128 1.32 -6.68 -22.72
N ARG A 129 1.04 -7.83 -23.37
CA ARG A 129 2.09 -8.67 -23.98
C ARG A 129 2.82 -7.96 -25.12
N ASP A 130 2.09 -7.18 -25.92
CA ASP A 130 2.72 -6.40 -26.98
C ASP A 130 3.55 -5.26 -26.39
N MET A 131 3.09 -4.59 -25.33
CA MET A 131 3.85 -3.56 -24.62
C MET A 131 5.15 -4.09 -24.01
N GLU A 132 5.14 -5.30 -23.42
CA GLU A 132 6.36 -5.95 -22.90
C GLU A 132 7.44 -6.11 -23.97
N ARG A 133 7.07 -6.33 -25.25
CA ARG A 133 8.03 -6.47 -26.36
C ARG A 133 8.75 -5.16 -26.69
N PHE A 134 8.16 -4.02 -26.35
CA PHE A 134 8.73 -2.70 -26.60
C PHE A 134 9.56 -2.17 -25.43
N GLN A 135 9.65 -2.90 -24.30
CA GLN A 135 10.50 -2.54 -23.17
C GLN A 135 11.79 -3.38 -23.16
N PRO A 136 12.93 -2.85 -23.63
CA PRO A 136 14.18 -3.61 -23.71
C PRO A 136 14.81 -3.90 -22.34
N SER A 137 14.45 -3.18 -21.27
CA SER A 137 14.93 -3.38 -19.89
C SER A 137 13.98 -2.68 -18.91
N GLY A 138 13.20 -3.45 -18.13
CA GLY A 138 12.26 -2.93 -17.13
C GLY A 138 11.55 -4.05 -16.37
N ASN A 139 11.03 -3.72 -15.18
CA ASN A 139 10.22 -4.64 -14.36
C ASN A 139 9.09 -5.25 -15.20
N THR A 140 8.80 -6.54 -15.02
CA THR A 140 7.73 -7.24 -15.76
C THR A 140 6.40 -6.51 -15.55
N ILE A 141 5.81 -5.97 -16.63
CA ILE A 141 4.56 -5.17 -16.59
C ILE A 141 3.41 -6.01 -15.99
N LEU A 142 3.45 -7.32 -16.20
CA LEU A 142 2.47 -8.26 -15.69
C LEU A 142 3.03 -9.08 -14.53
N ASN A 143 2.59 -8.78 -13.30
CA ASN A 143 2.53 -9.80 -12.28
C ASN A 143 1.40 -10.79 -12.64
N LYS A 144 1.76 -11.85 -13.38
CA LYS A 144 0.86 -12.86 -13.97
C LYS A 144 -0.01 -13.64 -12.98
N SER A 145 0.13 -13.40 -11.68
CA SER A 145 -0.48 -14.22 -10.64
C SER A 145 -1.89 -13.77 -10.23
N HIS A 146 -2.39 -12.62 -10.69
CA HIS A 146 -3.74 -12.09 -10.36
C HIS A 146 -4.05 -11.94 -8.86
N VAL A 147 -3.11 -12.33 -8.00
CA VAL A 147 -3.18 -12.43 -6.55
C VAL A 147 -1.74 -12.36 -6.07
N ILE A 148 -1.49 -11.77 -4.90
CA ILE A 148 -0.30 -12.15 -4.13
C ILE A 148 -0.55 -13.61 -3.68
N GLN A 149 -0.30 -14.58 -4.56
CA GLN A 149 -0.50 -16.01 -4.30
C GLN A 149 0.85 -16.69 -4.10
N VAL A 150 0.99 -17.34 -2.95
CA VAL A 150 2.03 -18.31 -2.65
C VAL A 150 1.44 -19.70 -2.88
N ASN A 151 2.03 -20.48 -3.78
CA ASN A 151 1.88 -21.92 -3.75
C ASN A 151 2.67 -22.43 -2.54
N LEU A 152 1.98 -22.98 -1.55
CA LEU A 152 2.62 -23.76 -0.48
C LEU A 152 3.10 -25.10 -1.07
N PRO A 153 4.27 -25.63 -0.66
CA PRO A 153 4.67 -27.00 -0.97
C PRO A 153 3.76 -28.04 -0.29
#